data_AF-A0A6N8GKU4-F1
#
_entry.id   AF-A0A6N8GKU4-F1
#
_cell.length_a   1.000
_cell.length_b   1.000
_cell.length_c   1.000
_cell.angle_alpha   90.00
_cell.angle_beta   90.00
_cell.angle_gamma   90.00
#
_symmetry.space_group_name_H-M   'P 1'
#
loop_
_entity.id
_entity.type
_entity.pdbx_description
1 polymer ?
#
loop_
_entity_poly.entity_id
_entity_poly.type
_entity_poly.pdbx_seq_one_letter_code
_entity_poly.pdbx_strand_id
1 'polypeptide(L)'
;MGLYFGGSAVLNAVYTVRIAHRLIGWFRDSAWLPPYRPLLAALERVAPAVVLATAAFEAVVGYHLVRNRRTAGALRWAQGWVLGLCPALPWPYWVPNAASAVVFEVVRRGAAAPGRAQAGVVSSASPPIGSRVASGA
;
A
#
# COMPACT_ATOMS: atom_id res chain seq x y z
N MET A 1 -1.45 -0.19 8.23
CA MET A 1 -1.30 -0.81 6.88
C MET A 1 -1.28 -2.33 6.92
N GLY A 2 -0.39 -3.00 7.68
CA GLY A 2 -0.36 -4.48 7.70
C GLY A 2 -1.67 -5.16 8.14
N LEU A 3 -2.29 -4.68 9.23
CA LEU A 3 -3.61 -5.17 9.68
C LEU A 3 -4.73 -4.91 8.68
N TYR A 4 -4.65 -3.80 7.93
CA TYR A 4 -5.62 -3.47 6.88
C TYR A 4 -5.56 -4.49 5.75
N PHE A 5 -4.37 -4.79 5.22
CA PHE A 5 -4.19 -5.82 4.20
C PHE A 5 -4.59 -7.22 4.72
N GLY A 6 -4.25 -7.55 5.96
CA GLY A 6 -4.68 -8.81 6.58
C GLY A 6 -6.20 -8.93 6.72
N GLY A 7 -6.88 -7.85 7.12
CA GLY A 7 -8.34 -7.80 7.21
C GLY A 7 -9.03 -7.94 5.85
N SER A 8 -8.54 -7.22 4.83
CA SER A 8 -9.03 -7.35 3.45
C SER A 8 -8.87 -8.77 2.91
N ALA A 9 -7.74 -9.42 3.21
CA ALA A 9 -7.51 -10.80 2.78
C ALA A 9 -8.55 -11.77 3.34
N VAL A 10 -8.87 -11.65 4.63
CA VAL A 10 -9.91 -12.49 5.28
C VAL A 10 -11.28 -12.22 4.68
N LEU A 11 -11.64 -10.95 4.51
CA LEU A 11 -12.90 -10.56 3.87
C LEU A 11 -13.01 -11.18 2.47
N ASN A 12 -11.95 -11.07 1.66
CA ASN A 12 -11.91 -11.60 0.32
C ASN A 12 -12.01 -13.13 0.28
N ALA A 13 -11.26 -13.82 1.14
CA ALA A 13 -11.24 -15.27 1.22
C ALA A 13 -12.54 -15.88 1.76
N VAL A 14 -13.25 -15.20 2.67
CA VAL A 14 -14.44 -15.76 3.32
C VAL A 14 -15.73 -15.31 2.65
N TYR A 15 -15.82 -14.02 2.29
CA TYR A 15 -17.06 -13.40 1.83
C TYR A 15 -17.04 -13.11 0.33
N THR A 16 -16.04 -12.37 -0.16
CA THR A 16 -16.00 -11.93 -1.56
C THR A 16 -15.92 -13.10 -2.54
N VAL A 17 -15.22 -14.19 -2.17
CA VAL A 17 -15.12 -15.39 -3.02
C VAL A 17 -16.49 -16.00 -3.35
N ARG A 18 -17.45 -15.91 -2.41
CA ARG A 18 -18.82 -16.47 -2.57
C ARG A 18 -19.66 -15.68 -3.57
N ILE A 19 -19.32 -14.40 -3.78
CA ILE A 19 -20.00 -13.50 -4.71
C ILE A 19 -19.11 -13.14 -5.90
N ALA A 20 -18.02 -13.89 -6.12
CA ALA A 20 -16.97 -13.53 -7.06
C ALA A 20 -17.47 -13.35 -8.50
N HIS A 21 -18.31 -14.26 -9.00
CA HIS A 21 -18.88 -14.13 -10.35
C HIS A 21 -19.73 -12.87 -10.50
N ARG A 22 -20.57 -12.55 -9.50
CA ARG A 22 -21.38 -11.33 -9.48
C ARG A 22 -20.51 -10.08 -9.44
N LEU A 23 -19.42 -10.11 -8.67
CA LEU A 23 -18.47 -9.00 -8.55
C LEU A 23 -17.73 -8.76 -9.87
N ILE A 24 -17.15 -9.81 -10.46
CA ILE A 24 -16.40 -9.69 -11.73
C ILE A 24 -17.33 -9.33 -12.89
N GLY A 25 -18.56 -9.87 -12.93
CA GLY A 25 -19.59 -9.48 -13.89
C GLY A 25 -19.95 -7.99 -13.76
N TRP A 26 -20.14 -7.50 -12.53
CA TRP A 26 -20.40 -6.08 -12.30
C TRP A 26 -19.22 -5.19 -12.71
N PHE A 27 -17.97 -5.60 -12.46
CA PHE A 27 -16.79 -4.92 -12.96
C PHE A 27 -16.76 -4.89 -14.49
N ARG A 28 -17.04 -6.01 -15.15
CA ARG A 28 -17.10 -6.09 -16.62
C ARG A 28 -18.10 -5.09 -17.19
N ASP A 29 -19.29 -5.04 -16.61
CA ASP A 29 -20.39 -4.22 -17.12
C ASP A 29 -20.18 -2.72 -16.83
N SER A 30 -19.49 -2.41 -15.72
CA SER A 30 -19.32 -1.03 -15.23
C SER A 30 -17.90 -0.47 -15.47
N ALA A 31 -16.99 -1.25 -16.07
CA ALA A 31 -15.63 -0.82 -16.38
C ALA A 31 -15.65 0.44 -17.25
N TRP A 32 -14.93 1.47 -16.79
CA TRP A 32 -14.85 2.76 -17.46
C TRP A 32 -13.93 2.75 -18.68
N LEU A 33 -12.99 1.80 -18.77
CA LEU A 33 -12.12 1.59 -19.94
C LEU A 33 -12.60 0.38 -20.78
N PRO A 34 -13.08 0.58 -22.02
CA PRO A 34 -13.65 -0.48 -22.86
C PRO A 34 -12.77 -1.72 -23.09
N PRO A 35 -11.42 -1.62 -23.25
CA PRO A 35 -10.56 -2.78 -23.46
C PRO A 35 -10.52 -3.77 -22.29
N TYR A 36 -10.96 -3.36 -21.10
CA TYR A 36 -10.97 -4.23 -19.91
C TYR A 36 -12.19 -5.13 -19.85
N ARG A 37 -13.26 -4.85 -20.60
CA ARG A 37 -14.46 -5.71 -20.66
C ARG A 37 -14.17 -7.13 -21.15
N PRO A 38 -13.45 -7.37 -22.27
CA PRO A 38 -13.13 -8.73 -22.70
C PRO A 38 -12.18 -9.44 -21.72
N LEU A 39 -11.25 -8.73 -21.09
CA LEU A 39 -10.40 -9.30 -20.04
C LEU A 39 -11.25 -9.76 -18.84
N LEU A 40 -12.14 -8.90 -18.35
CA LEU A 40 -13.02 -9.21 -17.22
C LEU A 40 -14.00 -10.35 -17.56
N ALA A 41 -14.48 -10.42 -18.80
CA ALA A 41 -15.29 -11.55 -19.28
C ALA A 41 -14.52 -12.88 -19.26
N ALA A 42 -13.23 -12.87 -19.61
CA ALA A 42 -12.38 -14.06 -19.51
C ALA A 42 -12.14 -14.46 -18.04
N LEU A 43 -11.92 -13.47 -17.16
CA LEU A 43 -11.70 -13.67 -15.73
C LEU A 43 -12.97 -14.14 -14.99
N GLU A 44 -14.16 -13.82 -15.49
CA GLU A 44 -15.44 -14.22 -14.88
C GLU A 44 -15.54 -15.75 -14.73
N ARG A 45 -15.01 -16.52 -15.68
CA ARG A 45 -15.02 -17.99 -15.63
C ARG A 45 -14.21 -18.56 -14.47
N VAL A 46 -13.22 -17.80 -14.00
CA VAL A 46 -12.30 -18.17 -12.92
C VAL A 46 -12.39 -17.18 -11.76
N ALA A 47 -13.51 -16.47 -11.63
CA ALA A 47 -13.68 -15.39 -10.67
C ALA A 47 -13.33 -15.77 -9.22
N PRO A 48 -13.73 -16.95 -8.70
CA PRO A 48 -13.33 -17.37 -7.36
C PRO A 48 -11.81 -17.46 -7.19
N ALA A 49 -11.11 -17.97 -8.20
CA ALA A 49 -9.65 -18.07 -8.18
C ALA A 49 -8.99 -16.69 -8.22
N VAL A 50 -9.55 -15.73 -8.97
CA VAL A 50 -9.07 -14.34 -9.01
C VAL A 50 -9.20 -13.67 -7.64
N VAL A 51 -10.34 -13.86 -6.96
CA VAL A 51 -10.56 -13.31 -5.61
C VAL A 51 -9.63 -13.96 -4.59
N LEU A 52 -9.43 -15.28 -4.65
CA LEU A 52 -8.50 -15.98 -3.76
C LEU A 52 -7.04 -15.58 -4.00
N ALA A 53 -6.63 -15.40 -5.26
CA ALA A 53 -5.30 -14.88 -5.60
C ALA A 53 -5.10 -13.46 -5.04
N THR A 54 -6.14 -12.63 -5.10
CA THR A 54 -6.14 -11.29 -4.50
C THR A 54 -5.97 -11.38 -2.97
N ALA A 55 -6.74 -12.25 -2.31
CA ALA A 55 -6.61 -12.47 -0.87
C ALA A 55 -5.20 -12.97 -0.47
N ALA A 56 -4.62 -13.89 -1.25
CA ALA A 56 -3.26 -14.38 -1.02
C ALA A 56 -2.22 -13.25 -1.16
N PHE A 57 -2.35 -12.41 -2.19
CA PHE A 57 -1.49 -11.24 -2.37
C PHE A 57 -1.58 -10.27 -1.18
N GLU A 58 -2.80 -9.92 -0.77
CA GLU A 58 -3.05 -9.05 0.38
C GLU A 58 -2.46 -9.65 1.67
N ALA A 59 -2.61 -10.96 1.90
CA ALA A 59 -2.03 -11.65 3.04
C ALA A 59 -0.50 -11.58 3.05
N VAL A 60 0.16 -11.76 1.90
CA VAL A 60 1.63 -11.66 1.77
C VAL A 60 2.11 -10.24 2.06
N VAL A 61 1.46 -9.22 1.49
CA VAL A 61 1.76 -7.81 1.78
C VAL A 61 1.54 -7.52 3.26
N GLY A 62 0.40 -7.93 3.81
CA GLY A 62 0.05 -7.78 5.23
C GLY A 62 1.08 -8.42 6.15
N TYR A 63 1.50 -9.65 5.86
CA TYR A 63 2.53 -10.37 6.60
C TYR A 63 3.85 -9.59 6.63
N HIS A 64 4.33 -9.12 5.47
CA HIS A 64 5.56 -8.34 5.37
C HIS A 64 5.49 -7.04 6.17
N LEU A 65 4.35 -6.35 6.11
CA LEU A 65 4.13 -5.10 6.85
C LEU A 65 4.02 -5.33 8.37
N VAL A 66 3.30 -6.37 8.82
CA VAL A 66 3.17 -6.70 10.26
C VAL A 66 4.50 -7.14 10.85
N ARG A 67 5.29 -7.93 10.11
CA ARG A 67 6.63 -8.36 10.55
C ARG A 67 7.70 -7.29 10.37
N ASN A 68 7.34 -6.13 9.83
CA ASN A 68 8.26 -5.05 9.47
C ASN A 68 9.45 -5.52 8.61
N ARG A 69 9.21 -6.49 7.71
CA ARG A 69 10.21 -7.07 6.80
C ARG A 69 9.90 -6.65 5.39
N ARG A 70 10.89 -6.13 4.65
CA ARG A 70 10.75 -5.73 3.24
C ARG A 70 9.62 -4.70 3.03
N THR A 71 9.35 -3.85 4.01
CA THR A 71 8.24 -2.87 4.04
C THR A 71 8.20 -1.99 2.78
N ALA A 72 9.35 -1.48 2.33
CA ALA A 72 9.41 -0.67 1.12
C ALA A 72 9.06 -1.45 -0.16
N GLY A 73 9.46 -2.73 -0.23
CA GLY A 73 9.08 -3.63 -1.33
C GLY A 73 7.59 -3.95 -1.29
N ALA A 74 7.06 -4.33 -0.12
CA ALA A 74 5.64 -4.64 0.05
C ALA A 74 4.73 -3.46 -0.33
N LEU A 75 5.10 -2.23 0.05
CA LEU A 75 4.35 -1.02 -0.33
C LEU A 75 4.43 -0.73 -1.82
N ARG A 76 5.58 -0.96 -2.48
CA ARG A 76 5.69 -0.83 -3.95
C ARG A 76 4.83 -1.85 -4.68
N TRP A 77 4.83 -3.11 -4.22
CA TRP A 77 3.98 -4.15 -4.79
C TRP A 77 2.50 -3.80 -4.63
N ALA A 78 2.08 -3.35 -3.44
CA ALA A 78 0.72 -2.89 -3.20
C ALA A 78 0.33 -1.70 -4.09
N GLN A 79 1.22 -0.72 -4.24
CA GLN A 79 0.99 0.44 -5.11
C GLN A 79 0.84 0.02 -6.57
N GLY A 80 1.73 -0.81 -7.09
CA GLY A 80 1.66 -1.32 -8.47
C GLY A 80 0.39 -2.13 -8.72
N TRP A 81 0.01 -2.98 -7.77
CA TRP A 81 -1.22 -3.77 -7.84
C TRP A 81 -2.47 -2.90 -7.92
N VAL A 82 -2.60 -1.91 -7.02
CA VAL A 82 -3.75 -1.01 -6.99
C VAL A 82 -3.84 -0.15 -8.24
N LEU A 83 -2.71 0.40 -8.72
CA LEU A 83 -2.68 1.16 -9.97
C LEU A 83 -3.04 0.31 -11.19
N GLY A 84 -2.59 -0.95 -11.22
CA GLY A 84 -2.93 -1.90 -12.29
C GLY A 84 -4.41 -2.29 -12.30
N LEU A 85 -5.09 -2.26 -11.14
CA LEU A 85 -6.52 -2.53 -11.02
C LEU A 85 -7.40 -1.34 -11.39
N CYS A 86 -6.96 -0.09 -11.17
CA CYS A 86 -7.77 1.11 -11.42
C CYS A 86 -8.45 1.16 -12.80
N PRO A 87 -7.81 0.76 -13.92
CA PRO A 87 -8.46 0.71 -15.22
C PRO A 87 -9.65 -0.27 -15.32
N ALA A 88 -9.63 -1.33 -14.52
CA ALA A 88 -10.67 -2.35 -14.48
C ALA A 88 -11.81 -2.02 -13.50
N LEU A 89 -11.61 -1.03 -12.62
CA LEU A 89 -12.57 -0.67 -11.57
C LEU A 89 -13.58 0.37 -12.08
N PRO A 90 -14.88 0.21 -11.82
CA PRO A 90 -15.90 1.17 -12.21
C PRO A 90 -15.76 2.50 -11.46
N TRP A 91 -16.30 3.57 -12.05
CA TRP A 91 -16.51 4.82 -11.30
C TRP A 91 -17.57 4.60 -10.20
N PRO A 92 -17.40 5.16 -8.98
CA PRO A 92 -16.28 5.97 -8.51
C PRO A 92 -15.15 5.16 -7.84
N TYR A 93 -15.18 3.83 -7.87
CA TYR A 93 -14.29 2.96 -7.09
C TYR A 93 -12.81 3.08 -7.45
N TRP A 94 -12.47 3.42 -8.69
CA TRP A 94 -11.07 3.63 -9.04
C TRP A 94 -10.44 4.86 -8.34
N VAL A 95 -11.24 5.87 -7.95
CA VAL A 95 -10.73 7.10 -7.32
C VAL A 95 -10.15 6.84 -5.93
N PRO A 96 -10.88 6.21 -4.97
CA PRO A 96 -10.31 5.81 -3.69
C PRO A 96 -9.08 4.89 -3.82
N ASN A 97 -9.06 4.03 -4.84
CA ASN A 97 -7.93 3.13 -5.10
C ASN A 97 -6.69 3.92 -5.60
N ALA A 98 -6.87 4.84 -6.55
CA ALA A 98 -5.80 5.73 -6.99
C ALA A 98 -5.27 6.60 -5.83
N ALA A 99 -6.15 7.11 -4.97
CA ALA A 99 -5.75 7.85 -3.78
C ALA A 99 -4.95 6.98 -2.79
N SER A 100 -5.36 5.71 -2.60
CA SER A 100 -4.63 4.76 -1.76
C SER A 100 -3.21 4.49 -2.27
N ALA A 101 -3.00 4.46 -3.58
CA ALA A 101 -1.66 4.32 -4.17
C ALA A 101 -0.73 5.51 -3.81
N VAL A 102 -1.28 6.73 -3.75
CA VAL A 102 -0.54 7.92 -3.27
C VAL A 102 -0.18 7.77 -1.80
N VAL A 103 -1.13 7.32 -0.98
CA VAL A 103 -0.89 7.08 0.46
C VAL A 103 0.22 6.05 0.67
N PHE A 104 0.26 4.95 -0.10
CA PHE A 104 1.31 3.94 0.01
C PHE A 104 2.69 4.51 -0.31
N GLU A 105 2.80 5.36 -1.33
CA GLU A 105 4.05 6.04 -1.68
C GLU A 105 4.50 7.02 -0.58
N VAL A 106 3.58 7.79 0.00
CA VAL A 106 3.88 8.69 1.13
C VAL A 106 4.41 7.91 2.33
N VAL A 107 3.72 6.82 2.71
CA VAL A 107 4.14 5.95 3.82
C VAL A 107 5.51 5.33 3.52
N ARG A 108 5.76 4.90 2.28
CA ARG A 108 7.04 4.34 1.85
C ARG A 108 8.18 5.35 1.99
N ARG A 109 7.97 6.60 1.55
CA ARG A 109 8.96 7.69 1.67
C ARG A 109 9.23 8.04 3.13
N GLY A 110 8.18 8.11 3.96
CA GLY A 110 8.32 8.34 5.40
C GLY A 110 9.12 7.24 6.11
N ALA A 111 8.84 5.97 5.80
CA ALA A 111 9.58 4.83 6.34
C ALA A 111 11.04 4.75 5.87
N ALA A 112 11.37 5.35 4.71
CA ALA A 112 12.73 5.45 4.18
C ALA A 112 13.51 6.67 4.66
N ALA A 113 12.88 7.58 5.42
CA ALA A 113 13.50 8.78 5.97
C ALA A 113 13.77 8.76 7.50
N PRO A 114 14.27 7.66 8.12
CA PRO A 114 14.56 7.68 9.56
C PRO A 114 15.70 8.63 9.98
N GLY A 115 16.45 9.24 9.03
CA GLY A 115 17.64 10.03 9.34
C GLY A 115 17.49 11.55 9.48
N ARG A 116 16.35 12.18 9.13
CA ARG A 116 16.23 13.65 9.22
C ARG A 116 15.77 14.18 10.57
N ALA A 117 15.07 13.37 11.37
CA ALA A 117 14.60 13.81 12.69
C ALA A 117 15.68 13.70 13.78
N GLN A 118 16.68 12.83 13.63
CA GLN A 118 17.80 12.70 14.60
C GLN A 118 19.00 13.60 14.29
N ALA A 119 19.23 13.99 13.02
CA ALA A 119 20.34 14.88 12.66
C ALA A 119 20.13 16.34 13.11
N GLY A 120 18.89 16.77 13.36
CA GLY A 120 18.57 18.14 13.79
C GLY A 120 18.74 18.41 15.29
N VAL A 121 18.86 17.37 16.12
CA VAL A 121 18.94 17.51 17.60
C VAL A 121 20.39 17.50 18.11
N VAL A 122 21.34 16.95 17.35
CA VAL A 122 22.74 16.82 17.80
C VAL A 122 23.63 18.01 17.39
N SER A 123 23.15 18.91 16.50
CA SER A 123 23.95 20.02 15.96
C SER A 123 23.73 21.38 16.65
N SER A 124 23.14 21.42 17.85
CA SER A 124 22.96 22.67 18.62
C SER A 124 23.71 22.71 19.96
N ALA A 125 24.64 21.79 20.19
CA ALA A 125 25.59 21.92 21.31
C ALA A 125 26.64 22.98 20.97
N SER A 126 26.29 24.26 21.17
CA SER A 126 27.24 25.36 21.29
C SER A 126 28.30 25.01 22.34
N PRO A 127 29.61 25.28 22.09
CA PRO A 127 30.61 25.12 23.13
C PRO A 127 30.33 26.10 24.28
N PRO A 128 30.51 25.71 25.56
CA PRO A 128 30.36 26.63 26.66
C PRO A 128 31.47 27.68 26.61
N ILE A 129 31.07 28.93 26.35
CA ILE A 129 31.87 30.13 26.65
C ILE A 129 31.88 30.26 28.18
N GLY A 130 33.05 30.07 28.80
CA GLY A 130 33.19 30.11 30.24
C GLY A 130 34.65 30.18 30.70
N SER A 131 35.22 31.38 30.58
CA SER A 131 36.17 32.01 31.52
C SER A 131 37.15 31.12 32.30
N ARG A 132 38.45 31.22 31.95
CA ARG A 132 39.49 31.33 32.99
C ARG A 132 40.37 32.54 32.73
N VAL A 133 40.46 33.30 33.82
CA VAL A 133 41.15 34.55 34.08
C VAL A 133 42.68 34.38 33.95
N ALA A 134 43.34 35.46 33.55
CA ALA A 134 44.77 35.64 33.49
C ALA A 134 45.46 35.54 34.87
N SER A 135 46.66 34.95 34.90
CA SER A 135 47.82 35.21 35.79
C SER A 135 48.87 34.16 35.38
N GLY A 136 50.04 34.50 34.82
CA GLY A 136 51.08 35.30 35.45
C GLY A 136 52.15 34.34 36.00
N ALA A 137 53.18 34.06 35.20
CA ALA A 137 54.55 33.66 35.59
C ALA A 137 55.42 33.58 34.33
#